data_AF-A0A847MS50-F1
#
_entry.id   AF-A0A847MS50-F1
#
_cell.length_a   1.000
_cell.length_b   1.000
_cell.length_c   1.000
_cell.angle_alpha   90.00
_cell.angle_beta   90.00
_cell.angle_gamma   90.00
#
_symmetry.space_group_name_H-M   'P 1'
#
loop_
_entity.id
_entity.type
_entity.pdbx_description
1 polymer ?
#
loop_
_entity_poly.entity_id
_entity_poly.type
_entity_poly.pdbx_seq_one_letter_code
_entity_poly.pdbx_strand_id
1 'polypeptide(L)'
;MDQQQRREPRKEQGQPRDSACPRVVETHSWLADQVRAELTITDEVGLAMRASRRMMRMSQRRYAAMHGWSASQQARVETRAGDLAVGQVRWMVESTEFVLGIIGEGGTTTITSATDISGWVVEQCTRQGMSTREVADCAGTSQAMVSRARTGHRVDRVSLGAVTDIVRALGGTVRLAWDEPNGPEFLEPAHWPNAAVLPSVRGGARRFPAHEWLRQASGWGPMWYFHRFYFIGDGAHAPLWTTESGVGRGSDSCANTIAPPPPADDTEAGLPLTVGLPAGSPDPVRAQPHSRL
;
A
#
# COMPACT_ATOMS: atom_id res chain seq x y z
N MET A 1 -66.09 15.55 54.99
CA MET A 1 -65.80 14.11 54.92
C MET A 1 -65.48 13.77 53.48
N ASP A 2 -64.33 13.14 53.29
CA ASP A 2 -63.82 12.41 52.12
C ASP A 2 -63.79 13.06 50.72
N GLN A 3 -62.62 13.63 50.39
CA GLN A 3 -62.08 13.54 49.04
C GLN A 3 -60.70 12.86 49.09
N GLN A 4 -60.71 11.52 49.03
CA GLN A 4 -59.53 10.74 48.65
C GLN A 4 -59.34 10.82 47.13
N GLN A 5 -58.45 11.67 46.66
CA GLN A 5 -57.83 11.51 45.35
C GLN A 5 -56.45 10.87 45.53
N ARG A 6 -56.42 9.54 45.42
CA ARG A 6 -55.19 8.76 45.20
C ARG A 6 -54.60 9.17 43.85
N ARG A 7 -53.47 9.86 43.86
CA ARG A 7 -52.61 10.02 42.68
C ARG A 7 -51.69 8.80 42.61
N GLU A 8 -51.94 7.93 41.64
CA GLU A 8 -51.01 6.87 41.28
C GLU A 8 -49.75 7.46 40.62
N PRO A 9 -48.55 6.93 40.91
CA PRO A 9 -47.34 7.33 40.23
C PRO A 9 -47.34 6.80 38.80
N ARG A 10 -47.32 7.73 37.84
CA ARG A 10 -47.14 7.46 36.41
C ARG A 10 -45.80 6.75 36.24
N LYS A 11 -45.82 5.43 36.01
CA LYS A 11 -44.64 4.66 35.58
C LYS A 11 -44.22 5.21 34.22
N GLU A 12 -43.24 6.11 34.21
CA GLU A 12 -42.46 6.41 33.03
C GLU A 12 -41.80 5.11 32.60
N GLN A 13 -42.35 4.50 31.56
CA GLN A 13 -41.68 3.42 30.84
C GLN A 13 -40.43 4.03 30.22
N GLY A 14 -39.32 3.92 30.94
CA GLY A 14 -37.99 4.14 30.43
C GLY A 14 -37.73 3.14 29.33
N GLN A 15 -38.10 3.51 28.11
CA GLN A 15 -37.67 2.82 26.91
C GLN A 15 -36.15 2.82 26.94
N PRO A 16 -35.48 1.66 26.91
CA PRO A 16 -34.03 1.62 26.85
C PRO A 16 -33.66 2.43 25.61
N ARG A 17 -32.90 3.50 25.80
CA ARG A 17 -32.21 4.17 24.70
C ARG A 17 -31.25 3.12 24.18
N ASP A 18 -31.71 2.37 23.18
CA ASP A 18 -30.88 1.46 22.41
C ASP A 18 -29.72 2.27 21.85
N SER A 19 -28.63 2.22 22.61
CA SER A 19 -27.25 2.09 22.19
C SER A 19 -27.06 2.36 20.70
N ALA A 20 -26.61 3.59 20.45
CA ALA A 20 -26.18 4.09 19.18
C ALA A 20 -25.22 3.13 18.43
N CYS A 21 -25.42 3.07 17.11
CA CYS A 21 -24.47 2.72 16.05
C CYS A 21 -24.15 1.24 15.70
N PRO A 22 -25.13 0.39 15.32
CA PRO A 22 -24.87 -0.77 14.46
C PRO A 22 -24.60 -0.40 12.98
N ARG A 23 -25.31 0.61 12.45
CA ARG A 23 -25.28 0.98 11.02
C ARG A 23 -23.93 1.50 10.48
N VAL A 24 -23.12 2.12 11.33
CA VAL A 24 -21.87 2.77 10.88
C VAL A 24 -20.77 1.73 10.65
N VAL A 25 -20.74 0.63 11.41
CA VAL A 25 -19.73 -0.42 11.28
C VAL A 25 -19.97 -1.27 10.03
N GLU A 26 -21.23 -1.65 9.76
CA GLU A 26 -21.62 -2.45 8.59
C GLU A 26 -21.33 -1.74 7.25
N THR A 27 -21.54 -0.42 7.20
CA THR A 27 -21.30 0.39 5.98
C THR A 27 -19.81 0.39 5.56
N HIS A 28 -18.88 0.25 6.52
CA HIS A 28 -17.45 0.35 6.24
C HIS A 28 -16.80 -0.95 5.81
N SER A 29 -17.29 -2.10 6.30
CA SER A 29 -16.82 -3.40 5.82
C SER A 29 -17.16 -3.56 4.35
N TRP A 30 -18.42 -3.30 3.98
CA TRP A 30 -18.87 -3.39 2.60
C TRP A 30 -18.09 -2.49 1.64
N LEU A 31 -17.82 -1.24 2.02
CA LEU A 31 -17.02 -0.34 1.19
C LEU A 31 -15.57 -0.83 1.06
N ALA A 32 -14.97 -1.33 2.15
CA ALA A 32 -13.63 -1.91 2.08
C ALA A 32 -13.59 -3.14 1.16
N ASP A 33 -14.63 -3.97 1.18
CA ASP A 33 -14.73 -5.16 0.35
C ASP A 33 -14.94 -4.82 -1.13
N GLN A 34 -15.74 -3.78 -1.44
CA GLN A 34 -15.83 -3.25 -2.80
C GLN A 34 -14.48 -2.75 -3.31
N VAL A 35 -13.77 -1.98 -2.48
CA VAL A 35 -12.47 -1.40 -2.89
C VAL A 35 -11.43 -2.49 -3.05
N ARG A 36 -11.42 -3.49 -2.18
CA ARG A 36 -10.58 -4.69 -2.31
C ARG A 36 -10.81 -5.42 -3.62
N ALA A 37 -12.07 -5.54 -4.06
CA ALA A 37 -12.40 -6.16 -5.33
C ALA A 37 -11.86 -5.37 -6.55
N GLU A 38 -11.64 -4.06 -6.39
CA GLU A 38 -11.12 -3.17 -7.43
C GLU A 38 -9.60 -2.91 -7.33
N LEU A 39 -8.91 -3.45 -6.31
CA LEU A 39 -7.49 -3.22 -6.13
C LEU A 39 -6.71 -3.75 -7.33
N THR A 40 -5.97 -2.86 -7.97
CA THR A 40 -4.99 -3.22 -9.00
C THR A 40 -3.63 -3.49 -8.35
N ILE A 41 -2.74 -4.17 -9.06
CA ILE A 41 -1.34 -4.33 -8.62
C ILE A 41 -0.65 -2.98 -8.37
N THR A 42 -1.06 -1.93 -9.09
CA THR A 42 -0.54 -0.57 -8.86
C THR A 42 -0.92 -0.06 -7.48
N ASP A 43 -2.14 -0.35 -7.03
CA ASP A 43 -2.62 0.01 -5.70
C ASP A 43 -1.95 -0.84 -4.62
N GLU A 44 -1.81 -2.14 -4.86
CA GLU A 44 -1.14 -3.09 -3.95
C GLU A 44 0.31 -2.70 -3.70
N VAL A 45 1.08 -2.36 -4.74
CA VAL A 45 2.44 -1.83 -4.58
C VAL A 45 2.43 -0.57 -3.73
N GLY A 46 1.49 0.35 -3.98
CA GLY A 46 1.37 1.57 -3.17
C GLY A 46 0.96 1.29 -1.72
N LEU A 47 0.19 0.23 -1.45
CA LEU A 47 -0.17 -0.24 -0.11
C LEU A 47 1.05 -0.86 0.59
N ALA A 48 1.80 -1.71 -0.10
CA ALA A 48 3.01 -2.36 0.38
C ALA A 48 4.08 -1.35 0.85
N MET A 49 4.39 -0.37 0.00
CA MET A 49 5.35 0.70 0.35
C MET A 49 4.89 1.49 1.59
N ARG A 50 3.58 1.73 1.72
CA ARG A 50 3.02 2.41 2.90
C ARG A 50 3.04 1.53 4.14
N ALA A 51 2.78 0.23 4.00
CA ALA A 51 2.82 -0.74 5.10
C ALA A 51 4.24 -0.84 5.67
N SER A 52 5.25 -1.07 4.81
CA SER A 52 6.66 -1.10 5.20
C SER A 52 7.08 0.19 5.92
N ARG A 53 6.69 1.35 5.39
CA ARG A 53 6.97 2.64 6.02
C ARG A 53 6.28 2.85 7.37
N ARG A 54 5.05 2.36 7.54
CA ARG A 54 4.32 2.39 8.82
C ARG A 54 4.97 1.49 9.86
N MET A 55 5.40 0.31 9.47
CA MET A 55 6.10 -0.62 10.34
C MET A 55 7.37 0.02 10.92
N MET A 56 8.11 0.78 10.10
CA MET A 56 9.28 1.55 10.54
C MET A 56 8.96 2.91 11.20
N ARG A 57 7.67 3.30 11.25
CA ARG A 57 7.20 4.60 11.78
C ARG A 57 7.89 5.80 11.15
N MET A 58 8.17 5.74 9.84
CA MET A 58 8.90 6.80 9.15
C MET A 58 7.97 7.73 8.35
N SER A 59 8.34 9.02 8.31
CA SER A 59 7.77 9.94 7.33
C SER A 59 8.20 9.53 5.92
N GLN A 60 7.44 9.94 4.90
CA GLN A 60 7.76 9.63 3.50
C GLN A 60 9.17 10.09 3.10
N ARG A 61 9.57 11.29 3.55
CA ARG A 61 10.90 11.86 3.27
C ARG A 61 12.02 11.09 3.96
N ARG A 62 11.83 10.70 5.23
CA ARG A 62 12.82 9.93 6.00
C ARG A 62 13.00 8.53 5.41
N TYR A 63 11.91 7.88 5.05
CA TYR A 63 11.93 6.57 4.41
C TYR A 63 12.66 6.61 3.05
N ALA A 64 12.34 7.61 2.22
CA ALA A 64 13.04 7.81 0.96
C ALA A 64 14.55 8.04 1.17
N ALA A 65 14.93 8.92 2.11
CA ALA A 65 16.33 9.20 2.40
C ALA A 65 17.11 7.96 2.90
N MET A 66 16.48 7.13 3.73
CA MET A 66 17.08 5.88 4.22
C MET A 66 17.44 4.91 3.09
N HIS A 67 16.61 4.83 2.04
CA HIS A 67 16.87 3.99 0.87
C HIS A 67 17.64 4.71 -0.26
N GLY A 68 18.08 5.96 -0.05
CA GLY A 68 18.78 6.74 -1.07
C GLY A 68 17.88 7.23 -2.23
N TRP A 69 16.58 7.34 -1.99
CA TRP A 69 15.59 7.78 -2.98
C TRP A 69 15.21 9.25 -2.79
N SER A 70 14.76 9.87 -3.88
CA SER A 70 14.07 11.16 -3.77
C SER A 70 12.68 10.98 -3.15
N ALA A 71 12.21 12.00 -2.41
CA ALA A 71 10.84 12.02 -1.89
C ALA A 71 9.79 11.91 -3.02
N SER A 72 10.10 12.44 -4.21
CA SER A 72 9.24 12.34 -5.39
C SER A 72 9.14 10.91 -5.92
N GLN A 73 10.22 10.14 -5.93
CA GLN A 73 10.18 8.72 -6.30
C GLN A 73 9.30 7.94 -5.32
N GLN A 74 9.47 8.15 -4.01
CA GLN A 74 8.61 7.54 -3.00
C GLN A 74 7.14 7.94 -3.19
N ALA A 75 6.86 9.22 -3.46
CA ALA A 75 5.50 9.67 -3.72
C ALA A 75 4.89 9.04 -4.97
N ARG A 76 5.66 8.86 -6.04
CA ARG A 76 5.19 8.22 -7.27
C ARG A 76 4.91 6.73 -7.07
N VAL A 77 5.79 5.97 -6.41
CA VAL A 77 5.53 4.54 -6.20
C VAL A 77 4.30 4.31 -5.31
N GLU A 78 4.06 5.18 -4.33
CA GLU A 78 2.87 5.09 -3.47
C GLU A 78 1.55 5.47 -4.17
N THR A 79 1.58 6.00 -5.39
CA THR A 79 0.39 6.61 -6.03
C THR A 79 0.14 6.26 -7.48
N ARG A 80 1.22 6.00 -8.21
CA ARG A 80 1.27 5.82 -9.65
C ARG A 80 2.35 4.81 -9.98
N ALA A 81 2.40 3.69 -9.24
CA ALA A 81 3.35 2.61 -9.53
C ALA A 81 3.22 2.10 -10.97
N GLY A 82 2.01 2.11 -11.53
CA GLY A 82 1.72 1.76 -12.92
C GLY A 82 2.47 2.61 -13.96
N ASP A 83 2.81 3.86 -13.63
CA ASP A 83 3.57 4.77 -14.52
C ASP A 83 5.08 4.60 -14.39
N LEU A 84 5.54 3.87 -13.38
CA LEU A 84 6.96 3.62 -13.15
C LEU A 84 7.41 2.41 -13.95
N ALA A 85 8.68 2.43 -14.36
CA ALA A 85 9.30 1.32 -15.03
C ALA A 85 9.36 0.10 -14.08
N VAL A 86 9.08 -1.09 -14.58
CA VAL A 86 9.00 -2.29 -13.73
C VAL A 86 10.30 -2.58 -12.99
N GLY A 87 11.46 -2.27 -13.61
CA GLY A 87 12.75 -2.39 -12.95
C GLY A 87 12.90 -1.46 -11.76
N GLN A 88 12.34 -0.24 -11.85
CA GLN A 88 12.31 0.71 -10.74
C GLN A 88 11.36 0.23 -9.64
N VAL A 89 10.15 -0.24 -9.99
CA VAL A 89 9.19 -0.74 -9.01
C VAL A 89 9.75 -1.95 -8.27
N ARG A 90 10.29 -2.93 -9.02
CA ARG A 90 10.93 -4.13 -8.46
C ARG A 90 12.01 -3.75 -7.46
N TRP A 91 12.95 -2.90 -7.85
CA TRP A 91 14.03 -2.45 -6.96
C TRP A 91 13.53 -1.78 -5.67
N MET A 92 12.43 -1.02 -5.75
CA MET A 92 11.83 -0.40 -4.57
C MET A 92 11.06 -1.40 -3.69
N VAL A 93 10.41 -2.39 -4.30
CA VAL A 93 9.69 -3.46 -3.59
C VAL A 93 10.67 -4.42 -2.91
N GLU A 94 11.81 -4.72 -3.55
CA GLU A 94 12.89 -5.56 -2.99
C GLU A 94 13.50 -4.99 -1.70
N SER A 95 13.33 -3.69 -1.41
CA SER A 95 13.75 -3.12 -0.14
C SER A 95 12.71 -3.29 0.98
N THR A 96 11.66 -4.06 0.72
CA THR A 96 10.56 -4.39 1.64
C THR A 96 10.49 -5.90 1.85
N GLU A 97 9.53 -6.37 2.64
CA GLU A 97 9.25 -7.81 2.85
C GLU A 97 8.44 -8.45 1.70
N PHE A 98 8.17 -7.68 0.65
CA PHE A 98 7.30 -8.08 -0.45
C PHE A 98 8.10 -8.35 -1.72
N VAL A 99 7.56 -9.21 -2.56
CA VAL A 99 8.06 -9.50 -3.92
C VAL A 99 6.93 -9.39 -4.94
N LEU A 100 7.30 -9.21 -6.21
CA LEU A 100 6.37 -9.28 -7.33
C LEU A 100 6.35 -10.70 -7.89
N GLY A 101 5.19 -11.17 -8.34
CA GLY A 101 5.05 -12.44 -9.02
C GLY A 101 3.99 -12.41 -10.12
N ILE A 102 4.06 -13.39 -11.02
CA ILE A 102 3.07 -13.63 -12.07
C ILE A 102 2.39 -14.95 -11.78
N ILE A 103 1.07 -14.95 -11.81
CA ILE A 103 0.22 -16.14 -11.74
C ILE A 103 -0.38 -16.36 -13.13
N GLY A 104 -0.24 -17.55 -13.70
CA GLY A 104 -0.86 -17.90 -14.98
C GLY A 104 -1.05 -19.41 -15.14
N GLU A 105 -1.47 -19.84 -16.34
CA GLU A 105 -1.74 -21.27 -16.62
C GLU A 105 -0.51 -22.18 -16.45
N GLY A 106 0.71 -21.63 -16.52
CA GLY A 106 1.96 -22.36 -16.26
C GLY A 106 2.33 -22.46 -14.77
N GLY A 107 1.49 -21.95 -13.87
CA GLY A 107 1.78 -21.82 -12.45
C GLY A 107 2.27 -20.44 -12.06
N THR A 108 3.03 -20.39 -10.98
CA THR A 108 3.54 -19.17 -10.35
C THR A 108 4.98 -18.91 -10.74
N THR A 109 5.29 -17.68 -11.13
CA THR A 109 6.66 -17.21 -11.36
C THR A 109 6.96 -16.00 -10.47
N THR A 110 7.85 -16.15 -9.50
CA THR A 110 8.39 -15.02 -8.75
C THR A 110 9.26 -14.17 -9.68
N ILE A 111 9.10 -12.85 -9.62
CA ILE A 111 9.91 -11.90 -10.38
C ILE A 111 11.12 -11.54 -9.53
N THR A 112 12.16 -12.35 -9.62
CA THR A 112 13.48 -12.07 -9.01
C THR A 112 14.33 -11.19 -9.92
N SER A 113 14.01 -11.18 -11.21
CA SER A 113 14.69 -10.41 -12.24
C SER A 113 13.69 -9.96 -13.30
N ALA A 114 14.01 -8.88 -14.01
CA ALA A 114 13.21 -8.43 -15.15
C ALA A 114 13.09 -9.53 -16.22
N THR A 115 14.15 -10.33 -16.39
CA THR A 115 14.20 -11.42 -17.36
C THR A 115 13.14 -12.49 -17.11
N ASP A 116 12.69 -12.67 -15.85
CA ASP A 116 11.61 -13.61 -15.51
C ASP A 116 10.30 -13.22 -16.20
N ILE A 117 9.99 -11.91 -16.23
CA ILE A 117 8.83 -11.37 -16.95
C ILE A 117 8.97 -11.65 -18.44
N SER A 118 10.14 -11.37 -19.01
CA SER A 118 10.36 -11.57 -20.45
C SER A 118 10.29 -13.04 -20.85
N GLY A 119 10.81 -13.94 -20.01
CA GLY A 119 10.74 -15.38 -20.20
C GLY A 119 9.29 -15.86 -20.17
N TRP A 120 8.53 -15.44 -19.16
CA TRP A 120 7.11 -15.77 -19.04
C TRP A 120 6.31 -15.28 -20.26
N VAL A 121 6.52 -14.03 -20.70
CA VAL A 121 5.82 -13.47 -21.88
C VAL A 121 6.17 -14.24 -23.15
N VAL A 122 7.45 -14.56 -23.38
CA VAL A 122 7.88 -15.33 -24.55
C VAL A 122 7.29 -16.74 -24.54
N GLU A 123 7.30 -17.39 -23.38
CA GLU A 123 6.71 -18.72 -23.20
C GLU A 123 5.21 -18.71 -23.52
N GLN A 124 4.45 -17.76 -22.95
CA GLN A 124 3.00 -17.67 -23.21
C GLN A 124 2.68 -17.34 -24.67
N CYS A 125 3.39 -16.40 -25.29
CA CYS A 125 3.19 -16.11 -26.72
C CYS A 125 3.44 -17.35 -27.59
N THR A 126 4.48 -18.13 -27.27
CA THR A 126 4.83 -19.35 -28.01
C THR A 126 3.77 -20.42 -27.82
N ARG A 127 3.30 -20.61 -26.58
CA ARG A 127 2.27 -21.59 -26.22
C ARG A 127 0.93 -21.28 -26.89
N GLN A 128 0.53 -20.02 -26.93
CA GLN A 128 -0.73 -19.57 -27.50
C GLN A 128 -0.65 -19.30 -29.01
N GLY A 129 0.55 -19.34 -29.61
CA GLY A 129 0.75 -19.02 -31.02
C GLY A 129 0.49 -17.55 -31.39
N MET A 130 0.53 -16.63 -30.41
CA MET A 130 0.21 -15.22 -30.62
C MET A 130 1.40 -14.42 -31.14
N SER A 131 1.16 -13.60 -32.16
CA SER A 131 2.11 -12.61 -32.65
C SER A 131 2.21 -11.40 -31.72
N THR A 132 3.31 -10.65 -31.82
CA THR A 132 3.50 -9.37 -31.08
C THR A 132 2.36 -8.39 -31.34
N ARG A 133 1.79 -8.41 -32.55
CA ARG A 133 0.67 -7.55 -32.94
C ARG A 133 -0.59 -7.93 -32.19
N GLU A 134 -0.96 -9.20 -32.21
CA GLU A 134 -2.18 -9.68 -31.55
C GLU A 134 -2.13 -9.41 -30.04
N VAL A 135 -0.98 -9.66 -29.41
CA VAL A 135 -0.79 -9.33 -27.98
C VAL A 135 -0.93 -7.83 -27.72
N ALA A 136 -0.38 -6.98 -28.59
CA ALA A 136 -0.48 -5.54 -28.44
C ALA A 136 -1.93 -5.05 -28.56
N ASP A 137 -2.67 -5.60 -29.53
CA ASP A 137 -4.07 -5.31 -29.78
C ASP A 137 -4.94 -5.76 -28.57
N CYS A 138 -4.70 -6.96 -28.03
CA CYS A 138 -5.39 -7.47 -26.85
C CYS A 138 -5.07 -6.68 -25.56
N ALA A 139 -3.81 -6.27 -25.39
CA ALA A 139 -3.36 -5.51 -24.22
C ALA A 139 -3.69 -4.01 -24.30
N GLY A 140 -4.19 -3.51 -25.44
CA GLY A 140 -4.41 -2.08 -25.64
C GLY A 140 -3.11 -1.26 -25.57
N THR A 141 -1.98 -1.84 -25.97
CA THR A 141 -0.65 -1.20 -25.91
C THR A 141 0.04 -1.19 -27.27
N SER A 142 1.23 -0.59 -27.36
CA SER A 142 2.00 -0.57 -28.61
C SER A 142 2.79 -1.87 -28.83
N GLN A 143 2.94 -2.28 -30.10
CA GLN A 143 3.82 -3.40 -30.47
C GLN A 143 5.27 -3.21 -30.00
N ALA A 144 5.74 -1.95 -29.93
CA ALA A 144 7.06 -1.62 -29.41
C ALA A 144 7.19 -1.95 -27.91
N MET A 145 6.12 -1.76 -27.12
CA MET A 145 6.12 -2.16 -25.71
C MET A 145 6.11 -3.68 -25.54
N VAL A 146 5.29 -4.39 -26.31
CA VAL A 146 5.28 -5.87 -26.31
C VAL A 146 6.65 -6.43 -26.74
N SER A 147 7.24 -5.85 -27.79
CA SER A 147 8.58 -6.22 -28.24
C SER A 147 9.63 -6.02 -27.14
N ARG A 148 9.59 -4.90 -26.40
CA ARG A 148 10.49 -4.68 -25.25
C ARG A 148 10.23 -5.66 -24.11
N ALA A 149 8.96 -5.96 -23.80
CA ALA A 149 8.59 -6.90 -22.77
C ALA A 149 9.11 -8.33 -23.06
N ARG A 150 9.16 -8.71 -24.34
CA ARG A 150 9.76 -9.98 -24.79
C ARG A 150 11.29 -9.99 -24.80
N THR A 151 11.93 -8.82 -24.69
CA THR A 151 13.38 -8.69 -24.91
C THR A 151 14.13 -8.53 -23.59
N GLY A 152 14.34 -9.63 -22.86
CA GLY A 152 15.25 -9.73 -21.72
C GLY A 152 15.27 -8.48 -20.83
N HIS A 153 16.45 -7.89 -20.62
CA HIS A 153 16.65 -6.70 -19.80
C HIS A 153 15.91 -5.42 -20.28
N ARG A 154 15.36 -5.37 -21.49
CA ARG A 154 14.60 -4.19 -21.95
C ARG A 154 13.25 -4.06 -21.26
N VAL A 155 12.73 -5.15 -20.70
CA VAL A 155 11.47 -5.11 -19.95
C VAL A 155 11.55 -4.22 -18.72
N ASP A 156 12.74 -4.04 -18.12
CA ASP A 156 12.96 -3.13 -16.98
C ASP A 156 12.48 -1.70 -17.24
N ARG A 157 12.49 -1.27 -18.50
CA ARG A 157 12.10 0.08 -18.93
C ARG A 157 10.62 0.18 -19.33
N VAL A 158 9.89 -0.93 -19.32
CA VAL A 158 8.45 -0.96 -19.60
C VAL A 158 7.72 -0.58 -18.32
N SER A 159 6.67 0.24 -18.43
CA SER A 159 5.90 0.64 -17.26
C SER A 159 5.16 -0.57 -16.65
N LEU A 160 5.01 -0.60 -15.32
CA LEU A 160 4.32 -1.68 -14.63
C LEU A 160 2.88 -1.85 -15.16
N GLY A 161 2.18 -0.75 -15.45
CA GLY A 161 0.83 -0.81 -16.02
C GLY A 161 0.78 -1.57 -17.33
N ALA A 162 1.67 -1.23 -18.26
CA ALA A 162 1.74 -1.93 -19.55
C ALA A 162 2.21 -3.39 -19.42
N VAL A 163 3.14 -3.70 -18.51
CA VAL A 163 3.49 -5.10 -18.22
C VAL A 163 2.26 -5.86 -17.72
N THR A 164 1.48 -5.25 -16.82
CA THR A 164 0.26 -5.86 -16.27
C THR A 164 -0.76 -6.12 -17.37
N ASP A 165 -0.94 -5.18 -18.31
CA ASP A 165 -1.88 -5.34 -19.42
C ASP A 165 -1.42 -6.42 -20.41
N ILE A 166 -0.11 -6.51 -20.69
CA ILE A 166 0.47 -7.58 -21.53
C ILE A 166 0.30 -8.94 -20.86
N VAL A 167 0.61 -9.05 -19.57
CA VAL A 167 0.45 -10.28 -18.79
C VAL A 167 -1.03 -10.69 -18.76
N ARG A 168 -1.95 -9.74 -18.57
CA ARG A 168 -3.40 -9.99 -18.62
C ARG A 168 -3.87 -10.47 -19.98
N ALA A 169 -3.39 -9.87 -21.08
CA ALA A 169 -3.72 -10.28 -22.44
C ALA A 169 -3.29 -11.73 -22.74
N LEU A 170 -2.26 -12.22 -22.05
CA LEU A 170 -1.75 -13.58 -22.14
C LEU A 170 -2.37 -14.54 -21.09
N GLY A 171 -3.41 -14.12 -20.38
CA GLY A 171 -4.11 -14.95 -19.39
C GLY A 171 -3.41 -15.05 -18.03
N GLY A 172 -2.43 -14.19 -17.76
CA GLY A 172 -1.76 -14.10 -16.45
C GLY A 172 -2.25 -12.93 -15.61
N THR A 173 -1.81 -12.87 -14.36
CA THR A 173 -2.02 -11.74 -13.46
C THR A 173 -0.74 -11.44 -12.70
N VAL A 174 -0.33 -10.17 -12.65
CA VAL A 174 0.77 -9.72 -11.78
C VAL A 174 0.22 -9.46 -10.38
N ARG A 175 0.85 -10.03 -9.36
CA ARG A 175 0.45 -9.93 -7.96
C ARG A 175 1.64 -9.62 -7.06
N LEU A 176 1.36 -9.06 -5.89
CA LEU A 176 2.33 -8.93 -4.81
C LEU A 176 2.31 -10.20 -3.94
N ALA A 177 3.44 -10.60 -3.38
CA ALA A 177 3.54 -11.71 -2.45
C ALA A 177 4.46 -11.36 -1.27
N TRP A 178 4.33 -12.06 -0.16
CA TRP A 178 5.35 -12.09 0.89
C TRP A 178 6.51 -12.96 0.47
N ASP A 179 7.73 -12.51 0.78
CA ASP A 179 8.94 -13.29 0.57
C ASP A 179 9.12 -14.30 1.72
N GLU A 180 8.39 -15.41 1.65
CA GLU A 180 8.42 -16.47 2.66
C GLU A 180 9.47 -17.55 2.30
N PRO A 181 10.16 -18.16 3.29
CA PRO A 181 11.19 -19.18 3.04
C PRO A 181 10.69 -20.42 2.27
N ASN A 182 9.39 -20.71 2.36
CA ASN A 182 8.75 -21.86 1.74
C ASN A 182 8.17 -21.54 0.34
N GLY A 183 8.45 -20.36 -0.19
CA GLY A 183 7.92 -19.85 -1.46
C GLY A 183 6.96 -18.68 -1.26
N PRO A 184 6.74 -17.86 -2.30
CA PRO A 184 5.95 -16.64 -2.18
C PRO A 184 4.49 -16.95 -1.83
N GLU A 185 4.00 -16.37 -0.73
CA GLU A 185 2.57 -16.34 -0.42
C GLU A 185 1.96 -15.11 -1.09
N PHE A 186 1.04 -15.30 -2.03
CA PHE A 186 0.42 -14.15 -2.70
C PHE A 186 -0.53 -13.40 -1.78
N LEU A 187 -0.45 -12.08 -1.86
CA LEU A 187 -1.35 -11.18 -1.15
C LEU A 187 -2.74 -11.23 -1.78
N GLU A 188 -3.69 -11.75 -1.02
CA GLU A 188 -5.10 -11.48 -1.25
C GLU A 188 -5.47 -10.05 -0.80
N PRO A 189 -6.43 -9.39 -1.48
CA PRO A 189 -6.92 -8.07 -1.08
C PRO A 189 -7.38 -7.99 0.39
N ALA A 190 -7.85 -9.11 0.95
CA ALA A 190 -8.28 -9.23 2.35
C ALA A 190 -7.14 -9.01 3.36
N HIS A 191 -5.89 -9.26 2.96
CA HIS A 191 -4.73 -9.08 3.82
C HIS A 191 -4.43 -7.61 4.14
N TRP A 192 -4.92 -6.68 3.32
CA TRP A 192 -4.77 -5.26 3.61
C TRP A 192 -5.80 -4.80 4.66
N PRO A 193 -5.34 -4.17 5.76
CA PRO A 193 -6.26 -3.65 6.77
C PRO A 193 -7.13 -2.53 6.19
N ASN A 194 -8.38 -2.39 6.66
CA ASN A 194 -9.33 -1.37 6.18
C ASN A 194 -8.74 0.04 6.20
N ALA A 195 -7.93 0.36 7.21
CA ALA A 195 -7.25 1.65 7.35
C ALA A 195 -6.18 1.93 6.27
N ALA A 196 -5.69 0.89 5.58
CA ALA A 196 -4.79 1.02 4.43
C ALA A 196 -5.57 1.16 3.12
N VAL A 197 -6.66 0.40 2.96
CA VAL A 197 -7.48 0.34 1.74
C VAL A 197 -8.38 1.56 1.58
N LEU A 198 -9.18 1.94 2.58
CA LEU A 198 -10.17 3.02 2.43
C LEU A 198 -9.61 4.39 2.01
N PRO A 199 -8.37 4.79 2.41
CA PRO A 199 -7.79 6.04 1.94
C PRO A 199 -7.39 6.07 0.45
N SER A 200 -7.25 4.94 -0.25
CA SER A 200 -6.95 4.94 -1.70
C SER A 200 -8.13 5.42 -2.55
N VAL A 201 -9.36 5.17 -2.08
CA VAL A 201 -10.64 5.47 -2.76
C VAL A 201 -10.88 6.96 -2.97
N ARG A 202 -10.40 7.82 -2.06
CA ARG A 202 -10.71 9.27 -2.09
C ARG A 202 -9.78 10.10 -2.95
N GLY A 203 -9.19 9.54 -4.02
CA GLY A 203 -8.33 10.28 -4.94
C GLY A 203 -7.17 11.03 -4.25
N GLY A 204 -6.71 10.53 -3.09
CA GLY A 204 -5.66 11.18 -2.29
C GLY A 204 -6.11 12.31 -1.36
N ALA A 205 -7.41 12.56 -1.16
CA ALA A 205 -7.91 13.59 -0.25
C ALA A 205 -7.66 13.20 1.23
N ARG A 206 -6.54 13.74 1.75
CA ARG A 206 -5.96 13.60 3.10
C ARG A 206 -5.49 12.20 3.45
N ARG A 207 -4.23 11.94 3.06
CA ARG A 207 -3.44 10.79 3.50
C ARG A 207 -3.13 10.94 4.99
N PHE A 208 -3.43 9.90 5.75
CA PHE A 208 -3.03 9.85 7.14
C PHE A 208 -1.50 9.81 7.27
N PRO A 209 -0.93 10.53 8.24
CA PRO A 209 0.49 10.45 8.54
C PRO A 209 0.88 9.00 8.82
N ALA A 210 1.75 8.42 8.01
CA ALA A 210 2.10 7.00 8.18
C ALA A 210 3.01 6.72 9.38
N HIS A 211 3.46 7.74 10.10
CA HIS A 211 4.20 7.59 11.35
C HIS A 211 3.27 7.56 12.58
N GLU A 212 1.96 7.67 12.38
CA GLU A 212 0.96 7.62 13.44
C GLU A 212 0.03 6.43 13.24
N TRP A 213 -0.41 5.85 14.35
CA TRP A 213 -1.36 4.75 14.33
C TRP A 213 -2.72 5.24 13.87
N LEU A 214 -3.29 4.54 12.89
CA LEU A 214 -4.63 4.80 12.41
C LEU A 214 -5.65 3.99 13.20
N ARG A 215 -6.73 4.64 13.57
CA ARG A 215 -7.88 3.99 14.20
C ARG A 215 -9.18 4.62 13.77
N GLN A 216 -10.23 3.82 13.84
CA GLN A 216 -11.57 4.29 13.53
C GLN A 216 -11.94 5.39 14.52
N ALA A 217 -12.39 6.53 14.01
CA ALA A 217 -12.90 7.58 14.88
C ALA A 217 -14.14 7.04 15.60
N SER A 218 -14.28 7.36 16.88
CA SER A 218 -15.54 7.10 17.59
C SER A 218 -16.70 7.79 16.86
N GLY A 219 -17.94 7.38 17.11
CA GLY A 219 -19.13 7.95 16.42
C GLY A 219 -19.28 9.48 16.53
N TRP A 220 -18.52 10.10 17.43
CA TRP A 220 -18.45 11.53 17.68
C TRP A 220 -17.36 12.24 16.85
N GLY A 221 -16.36 11.52 16.33
CA GLY A 221 -15.22 12.10 15.61
C GLY A 221 -14.08 12.56 16.54
N PRO A 222 -12.90 12.88 15.99
CA PRO A 222 -11.75 13.39 16.74
C PRO A 222 -11.95 14.84 17.23
N MET A 223 -11.20 15.28 18.24
CA MET A 223 -11.42 16.59 18.88
C MET A 223 -11.17 17.76 17.94
N TRP A 224 -10.22 17.63 17.02
CA TRP A 224 -10.01 18.64 15.98
C TRP A 224 -11.22 18.79 15.05
N TYR A 225 -11.97 17.71 14.80
CA TYR A 225 -13.20 17.76 14.00
C TYR A 225 -14.28 18.52 14.75
N PHE A 226 -14.45 18.24 16.05
CA PHE A 226 -15.34 19.03 16.91
C PHE A 226 -15.01 20.51 16.85
N HIS A 227 -13.73 20.86 16.95
CA HIS A 227 -13.32 22.26 16.89
C HIS A 227 -13.71 22.91 15.55
N ARG A 228 -13.49 22.22 14.42
CA ARG A 228 -13.87 22.73 13.09
C ARG A 228 -15.38 22.78 12.88
N PHE A 229 -16.12 21.77 13.34
CA PHE A 229 -17.56 21.69 13.20
C PHE A 229 -18.26 22.80 14.02
N TYR A 230 -17.92 22.92 15.30
CA TYR A 230 -18.58 23.86 16.21
C TYR A 230 -18.11 25.30 16.07
N PHE A 231 -16.80 25.54 15.84
CA PHE A 231 -16.26 26.90 15.86
C PHE A 231 -16.02 27.49 14.47
N ILE A 232 -15.89 26.67 13.43
CA ILE A 232 -15.58 27.14 12.07
C ILE A 232 -16.81 26.98 11.14
N GLY A 233 -17.77 26.11 11.48
CA GLY A 233 -19.00 25.90 10.69
C GLY A 233 -18.79 25.19 9.35
N ASP A 234 -17.60 24.62 9.13
CA ASP A 234 -17.14 24.04 7.85
C ASP A 234 -16.98 22.50 7.92
N GLY A 235 -17.73 21.86 8.82
CA GLY A 235 -17.66 20.41 9.03
C GLY A 235 -18.81 19.67 8.35
N ALA A 236 -18.67 19.27 7.09
CA ALA A 236 -19.73 18.51 6.41
C ALA A 236 -19.99 17.14 7.06
N HIS A 237 -18.95 16.38 7.41
CA HIS A 237 -19.05 15.05 8.04
C HIS A 237 -17.85 14.75 8.94
N ALA A 238 -18.07 14.02 10.04
CA ALA A 238 -17.00 13.55 10.91
C ALA A 238 -16.03 12.66 10.12
N PRO A 239 -14.70 12.82 10.31
CA PRO A 239 -13.73 11.95 9.68
C PRO A 239 -13.89 10.54 10.27
N LEU A 240 -13.89 9.54 9.40
CA LEU A 240 -14.11 8.14 9.78
C LEU A 240 -12.90 7.51 10.50
N TRP A 241 -11.72 8.09 10.31
CA TRP A 241 -10.46 7.62 10.86
C TRP A 241 -9.68 8.80 11.42
N THR A 242 -8.93 8.55 12.48
CA THR A 242 -8.07 9.55 13.12
C THR A 242 -6.75 8.93 13.54
N THR A 243 -5.73 9.77 13.64
CA THR A 243 -4.45 9.43 14.27
C THR A 243 -4.32 9.97 15.70
N GLU A 244 -5.23 10.86 16.09
CA GLU A 244 -5.35 11.35 17.47
C GLU A 244 -5.62 10.14 18.37
N SER A 245 -4.84 9.94 19.43
CA SER A 245 -5.11 8.97 20.51
C SER A 245 -6.28 9.46 21.39
N GLY A 246 -7.02 8.55 22.02
CA GLY A 246 -8.38 8.84 22.50
C GLY A 246 -8.29 9.73 23.72
N VAL A 247 -8.99 10.86 23.67
CA VAL A 247 -9.33 11.70 24.83
C VAL A 247 -8.13 11.99 25.74
N GLY A 248 -7.24 12.87 25.28
CA GLY A 248 -6.25 13.49 26.15
C GLY A 248 -5.18 12.55 26.71
N ARG A 249 -4.04 13.12 27.10
CA ARG A 249 -3.16 12.47 28.07
C ARG A 249 -3.90 12.49 29.42
N GLY A 250 -4.82 11.57 29.65
CA GLY A 250 -5.56 11.50 30.90
C GLY A 250 -6.56 10.35 30.94
N SER A 251 -6.28 9.37 31.81
CA SER A 251 -7.16 8.29 32.31
C SER A 251 -7.62 7.19 31.33
N ASP A 252 -6.81 6.12 31.31
CA ASP A 252 -7.12 4.69 31.42
C ASP A 252 -8.40 4.03 30.87
N SER A 253 -8.13 2.82 30.34
CA SER A 253 -8.94 1.60 30.42
C SER A 253 -10.24 1.54 29.62
N CYS A 254 -10.17 0.95 28.41
CA CYS A 254 -11.06 -0.13 27.95
C CYS A 254 -10.67 -0.61 26.53
N ALA A 255 -10.21 -1.86 26.46
CA ALA A 255 -10.29 -2.85 25.37
C ALA A 255 -9.51 -2.66 24.04
N ASN A 256 -8.80 -3.75 23.69
CA ASN A 256 -8.15 -4.12 22.42
C ASN A 256 -6.81 -3.45 22.05
N THR A 257 -5.92 -3.28 23.03
CA THR A 257 -4.48 -3.17 22.76
C THR A 257 -3.82 -4.52 23.03
N ILE A 258 -3.33 -5.19 21.99
CA ILE A 258 -2.36 -6.28 22.18
C ILE A 258 -1.10 -5.61 22.75
N ALA A 259 -0.76 -5.92 24.00
CA ALA A 259 0.41 -5.36 24.65
C ALA A 259 1.69 -5.83 23.93
N PRO A 260 2.68 -4.94 23.68
CA PRO A 260 3.95 -5.32 23.10
C PRO A 260 4.79 -6.17 24.08
N PRO A 261 5.69 -7.05 23.60
CA PRO A 261 6.75 -7.58 24.44
C PRO A 261 7.66 -6.43 24.93
N PRO A 262 8.27 -6.56 26.12
CA PRO A 262 9.16 -5.53 26.64
C PRO A 262 10.36 -5.31 25.70
N PRO A 263 10.93 -4.09 25.65
CA PRO A 263 12.15 -3.85 24.89
C PRO A 263 13.28 -4.74 25.43
N ALA A 264 14.06 -5.31 24.51
CA ALA A 264 15.32 -5.95 24.88
C ALA A 264 16.22 -4.92 25.56
N ASP A 265 16.79 -5.28 26.72
CA ASP A 265 17.76 -4.48 27.45
C ASP A 265 18.99 -4.23 26.56
N ASP A 266 19.12 -3.01 26.05
CA ASP A 266 20.37 -2.51 25.48
C ASP A 266 21.28 -2.06 26.63
N THR A 267 21.92 -3.03 27.29
CA THR A 267 23.13 -2.74 28.07
C THR A 267 24.34 -2.90 27.16
N GLU A 268 25.06 -1.79 27.01
CA GLU A 268 26.31 -1.64 26.28
C GLU A 268 27.30 -2.80 26.45
N ALA A 269 27.86 -3.25 25.33
CA ALA A 269 29.26 -3.67 25.26
C ALA A 269 29.83 -3.18 23.93
N GLY A 270 30.63 -2.10 24.01
CA GLY A 270 31.25 -1.47 22.86
C GLY A 270 32.24 -2.39 22.13
N LEU A 271 32.22 -2.31 20.80
CA LEU A 271 33.33 -2.69 19.93
C LEU A 271 33.42 -1.71 18.75
N PRO A 272 34.64 -1.32 18.31
CA PRO A 272 34.82 -0.33 17.26
C PRO A 272 34.60 -0.93 15.86
N LEU A 273 33.78 -0.27 15.05
CA LEU A 273 33.62 -0.54 13.62
C LEU A 273 34.83 0.02 12.85
N THR A 274 35.79 -0.84 12.53
CA THR A 274 36.75 -0.60 11.45
C THR A 274 36.07 -0.93 10.13
N VAL A 275 35.68 0.09 9.36
CA VAL A 275 35.15 -0.07 8.00
C VAL A 275 36.33 -0.04 7.01
N GLY A 276 36.66 -1.20 6.45
CA GLY A 276 37.54 -1.31 5.30
C GLY A 276 36.78 -0.97 4.02
N LEU A 277 37.21 0.09 3.32
CA LEU A 277 36.82 0.43 1.96
C LEU A 277 37.47 -0.55 0.96
N PRO A 278 36.73 -1.18 0.03
CA PRO A 278 37.34 -1.78 -1.14
C PRO A 278 37.60 -0.69 -2.20
N ALA A 279 38.87 -0.59 -2.61
CA ALA A 279 39.34 0.18 -3.74
C ALA A 279 38.82 -0.41 -5.07
N GLY A 280 38.37 0.45 -5.98
CA GLY A 280 38.06 0.05 -7.36
C GLY A 280 37.02 0.91 -8.06
N SER A 281 37.30 2.20 -8.26
CA SER A 281 36.61 3.00 -9.29
C SER A 281 37.37 2.88 -10.61
N PRO A 282 36.74 2.47 -11.72
CA PRO A 282 37.33 2.63 -13.05
C PRO A 282 37.14 4.07 -13.56
N ASP A 283 38.24 4.65 -14.05
CA ASP A 283 38.34 5.98 -14.66
C ASP A 283 37.37 6.19 -15.84
N PRO A 284 36.84 7.41 -16.02
CA PRO A 284 36.07 7.77 -17.20
C PRO A 284 36.97 7.95 -18.44
N VAL A 285 36.70 7.14 -19.47
CA VAL A 285 37.30 7.25 -20.80
C VAL A 285 37.07 8.64 -21.38
N ARG A 286 38.18 9.35 -21.59
CA ARG A 286 38.30 10.67 -22.20
C ARG A 286 38.08 10.54 -23.72
N ALA A 287 37.04 11.18 -24.24
CA ALA A 287 36.80 11.31 -25.67
C ALA A 287 37.91 12.14 -26.35
N GLN A 288 38.52 11.59 -27.40
CA GLN A 288 39.42 12.33 -28.29
C GLN A 288 38.62 13.09 -29.35
N PRO A 289 39.05 14.30 -29.77
CA PRO A 289 38.43 15.03 -30.85
C PRO A 289 38.88 14.51 -32.21
N HIS A 290 37.93 14.28 -33.12
CA HIS A 290 38.20 14.01 -34.53
C HIS A 290 38.74 15.26 -35.23
N SER A 291 39.98 15.16 -35.70
CA SER A 291 40.55 16.08 -36.69
C SER A 291 39.91 15.84 -38.05
N ARG A 292 39.48 16.94 -38.69
CA ARG A 292 39.06 16.98 -40.09
C ARG A 292 40.26 16.77 -41.01
N LEU A 293 40.10 15.90 -42.00
CA LEU A 293 40.59 16.05 -43.37
C LEU A 293 39.50 15.53 -44.31
#